data_AF-A0A7C6ZRC4-F1
#
_entry.id   AF-A0A7C6ZRC4-F1
#
_cell.length_a   1.000
_cell.length_b   1.000
_cell.length_c   1.000
_cell.angle_alpha   90.00
_cell.angle_beta   90.00
_cell.angle_gamma   90.00
#
_symmetry.space_group_name_H-M   'P 1'
#
loop_
_entity.id
_entity.type
_entity.pdbx_description
1 polymer ?
#
loop_
_entity_poly.entity_id
_entity_poly.type
_entity_poly.pdbx_seq_one_letter_code
_entity_poly.pdbx_strand_id
1 'polypeptide(L)'
;MEKSERYPSYATCVARALSASEQPLTIDGLLSVIGRQRPLGAGARRAVYRAVRELYQAVPVAPSRVGWLSHLLQGNTFRHPLTAEEVRRGYLLLDELEHAVFFPQFFQNQRPDLRRLTIELMGGPVLKAEAAIERKMWALHLGSAFSAWIDAQGGQSRDDIMITVRDAVAGSYILRLQPRESRDEEAIQEQNLRVALAAEEIVASRRRSDKIVPTWELAALLIGRDLFRGAIPPDDLHMVLHKFSTLRIPKDGAGYTIEPPAAPTIAGRQTPGQNRTGGQNRGELRAAPQRDFPEPTAWINDEDDPFEMDSGEDTCPDYESYLEGYRMAGDPGAPLSHSDYHLLEAELETLLGLEQEFGYLLPEQSKRVEDLAERLFIDPDSLRDFDDSDEDFDDDQSPFWKN
;
A
#
# COMPACT_ATOMS: atom_id res chain seq x y z
N MET A 1 -30.94 42.24 20.49
CA MET A 1 -30.19 41.81 19.30
C MET A 1 -29.91 40.33 19.47
N GLU A 2 -30.70 39.49 18.80
CA GLU A 2 -30.58 38.04 18.84
C GLU A 2 -29.23 37.62 18.27
N LYS A 3 -28.55 36.69 18.96
CA LYS A 3 -27.32 36.07 18.47
C LYS A 3 -27.64 35.40 17.13
N SER A 4 -27.11 35.94 16.04
CA SER A 4 -27.20 35.36 14.70
C SER A 4 -26.83 33.86 14.79
N GLU A 5 -27.82 32.99 14.64
CA GLU A 5 -27.60 31.56 14.55
C GLU A 5 -26.69 31.31 13.35
N ARG A 6 -25.42 31.02 13.64
CA ARG A 6 -24.41 30.82 12.62
C ARG A 6 -24.75 29.52 11.89
N TYR A 7 -25.27 29.66 10.67
CA TYR A 7 -25.63 28.50 9.85
C TYR A 7 -24.44 27.51 9.74
N PRO A 8 -24.72 26.20 9.71
CA PRO A 8 -23.69 25.19 9.54
C PRO A 8 -22.89 25.38 8.25
N SER A 9 -21.61 24.95 8.29
CA SER A 9 -20.73 25.01 7.11
C SER A 9 -21.28 24.14 5.97
N TYR A 10 -20.93 24.45 4.72
CA TYR A 10 -21.34 23.62 3.58
C TYR A 10 -20.81 22.18 3.70
N ALA A 11 -19.60 21.98 4.23
CA ALA A 11 -19.05 20.64 4.50
C ALA A 11 -19.92 19.86 5.50
N THR A 12 -20.34 20.49 6.60
CA THR A 12 -21.24 19.87 7.58
C THR A 12 -22.60 19.52 6.96
N CYS A 13 -23.17 20.39 6.14
CA CYS A 13 -24.44 20.12 5.47
C CYS A 13 -24.33 18.99 4.44
N VAL A 14 -23.24 18.98 3.64
CA VAL A 14 -22.97 17.91 2.66
C VAL A 14 -22.77 16.57 3.36
N ALA A 15 -21.94 16.53 4.41
CA ALA A 15 -21.71 15.31 5.19
C ALA A 15 -23.02 14.76 5.75
N ARG A 16 -23.84 15.59 6.40
CA ARG A 16 -25.16 15.19 6.91
C ARG A 16 -26.11 14.69 5.83
N ALA A 17 -26.13 15.36 4.67
CA ALA A 17 -27.00 14.99 3.57
C ALA A 17 -26.61 13.64 2.94
N LEU A 18 -25.30 13.42 2.74
CA LEU A 18 -24.77 12.18 2.18
C LEU A 18 -24.83 11.02 3.19
N SER A 19 -24.44 11.24 4.45
CA SER A 19 -24.46 10.19 5.47
C SER A 19 -25.87 9.71 5.81
N ALA A 20 -26.90 10.54 5.59
CA ALA A 20 -28.30 10.16 5.78
C ALA A 20 -28.94 9.50 4.54
N SER A 21 -28.23 9.46 3.41
CA SER A 21 -28.75 8.92 2.15
C SER A 21 -28.04 7.62 1.80
N GLU A 22 -28.77 6.50 1.82
CA GLU A 22 -28.27 5.19 1.39
C GLU A 22 -27.88 5.18 -0.09
N GLN A 23 -28.54 6.00 -0.90
CA GLN A 23 -28.29 6.10 -2.33
C GLN A 23 -27.46 7.34 -2.67
N PRO A 24 -26.57 7.27 -3.68
CA PRO A 24 -25.79 8.42 -4.13
C PRO A 24 -26.68 9.58 -4.61
N LEU A 25 -26.35 10.80 -4.17
CA LEU A 25 -27.09 12.01 -4.49
C LEU A 25 -26.44 12.77 -5.64
N THR A 26 -27.26 13.46 -6.44
CA THR A 26 -26.76 14.44 -7.41
C THR A 26 -26.38 15.74 -6.72
N ILE A 27 -25.51 16.55 -7.35
CA ILE A 27 -25.17 17.89 -6.82
C ILE A 27 -26.41 18.77 -6.65
N ASP A 28 -27.38 18.68 -7.56
CA ASP A 28 -28.65 19.42 -7.44
C ASP A 28 -29.53 18.88 -6.30
N GLY A 29 -29.51 17.56 -6.09
CA GLY A 29 -30.13 16.93 -4.91
C GLY A 29 -29.52 17.42 -3.60
N LEU A 30 -28.19 17.50 -3.53
CA LEU A 30 -27.49 18.07 -2.37
C LEU A 30 -27.88 19.53 -2.14
N LEU A 31 -27.90 20.35 -3.18
CA LEU A 31 -28.32 21.75 -3.06
C LEU A 31 -29.76 21.88 -2.54
N SER A 32 -30.68 21.02 -2.99
CA SER A 32 -32.07 20.98 -2.50
C SER A 32 -32.15 20.65 -1.01
N VAL A 33 -31.40 19.65 -0.54
CA VAL A 33 -31.36 19.27 0.88
C VAL A 33 -30.71 20.37 1.73
N ILE A 34 -29.61 20.95 1.26
CA ILE A 34 -28.88 22.02 1.94
C ILE A 34 -29.72 23.30 2.02
N GLY A 35 -30.51 23.60 0.98
CA GLY A 35 -31.40 24.76 0.94
C GLY A 35 -32.48 24.75 2.03
N ARG A 36 -32.80 23.58 2.59
CA ARG A 36 -33.69 23.45 3.76
C ARG A 36 -32.99 23.76 5.10
N GLN A 37 -31.66 23.74 5.13
CA GLN A 37 -30.86 23.94 6.34
C GLN A 37 -30.22 25.34 6.40
N ARG A 38 -30.01 25.97 5.24
CA ARG A 38 -29.43 27.32 5.13
C ARG A 38 -29.82 28.02 3.83
N PRO A 39 -29.81 29.37 3.80
CA PRO A 39 -29.99 30.12 2.56
C PRO A 39 -28.89 29.80 1.54
N LEU A 40 -29.29 29.60 0.28
CA LEU A 40 -28.38 29.36 -0.84
C LEU A 40 -28.04 30.68 -1.53
N GLY A 41 -26.75 31.00 -1.62
CA GLY A 41 -26.24 32.13 -2.41
C GLY A 41 -25.70 31.70 -3.77
N ALA A 42 -25.32 32.66 -4.61
CA ALA A 42 -24.77 32.41 -5.95
C ALA A 42 -23.52 31.51 -5.97
N GLY A 43 -22.79 31.42 -4.85
CA GLY A 43 -21.61 30.54 -4.69
C GLY A 43 -21.89 29.14 -4.14
N ALA A 44 -23.15 28.79 -3.84
CA ALA A 44 -23.49 27.54 -3.14
C ALA A 44 -23.01 26.29 -3.87
N ARG A 45 -23.20 26.23 -5.21
CA ARG A 45 -22.75 25.09 -6.01
C ARG A 45 -21.24 24.86 -5.92
N ARG A 46 -20.44 25.94 -6.04
CA ARG A 46 -18.98 25.86 -5.91
C ARG A 46 -18.55 25.45 -4.51
N ALA A 47 -19.27 25.93 -3.48
CA ALA A 47 -19.02 25.53 -2.10
C ALA A 47 -19.34 24.05 -1.84
N VAL A 48 -20.40 23.51 -2.46
CA VAL A 48 -20.73 22.07 -2.41
C VAL A 48 -19.64 21.24 -3.10
N TYR A 49 -19.20 21.60 -4.31
CA TYR A 49 -18.10 20.89 -4.97
C TYR A 49 -16.80 20.91 -4.15
N ARG A 50 -16.49 22.05 -3.51
CA ARG A 50 -15.34 22.16 -2.62
C ARG A 50 -15.50 21.24 -1.40
N ALA A 51 -16.67 21.25 -0.76
CA ALA A 51 -16.96 20.38 0.38
C ALA A 51 -16.87 18.90 0.02
N VAL A 52 -17.38 18.49 -1.14
CA VAL A 52 -17.23 17.10 -1.62
C VAL A 52 -15.76 16.72 -1.77
N ARG A 53 -14.91 17.61 -2.31
CA ARG A 53 -13.46 17.34 -2.43
C ARG A 53 -12.73 17.28 -1.09
N GLU A 54 -13.22 17.96 -0.06
CA GLU A 54 -12.60 18.01 1.28
C GLU A 54 -13.03 16.84 2.18
N LEU A 55 -14.12 16.14 1.84
CA LEU A 55 -14.66 15.03 2.62
C LEU A 55 -14.23 13.70 2.01
N TYR A 56 -13.39 12.95 2.72
CA TYR A 56 -12.96 11.61 2.30
C TYR A 56 -14.14 10.67 2.03
N GLN A 57 -15.13 10.71 2.92
CA GLN A 57 -16.34 9.89 2.80
C GLN A 57 -17.24 10.29 1.62
N ALA A 58 -17.06 11.47 1.02
CA ALA A 58 -17.86 11.93 -0.12
C ALA A 58 -17.23 11.46 -1.43
N VAL A 59 -17.60 10.26 -1.86
CA VAL A 59 -16.98 9.59 -3.01
C VAL A 59 -17.78 9.83 -4.30
N PRO A 60 -17.16 10.32 -5.38
CA PRO A 60 -17.82 10.42 -6.68
C PRO A 60 -18.05 9.04 -7.29
N VAL A 61 -19.30 8.77 -7.70
CA VAL A 61 -19.69 7.48 -8.33
C VAL A 61 -20.03 7.62 -9.81
N ALA A 62 -20.40 8.83 -10.24
CA ALA A 62 -20.69 9.17 -11.63
C ALA A 62 -20.59 10.70 -11.81
N PRO A 63 -20.60 11.24 -13.04
CA PRO A 63 -20.58 12.68 -13.25
C PRO A 63 -21.68 13.39 -12.45
N SER A 64 -21.27 14.29 -11.54
CA SER A 64 -22.16 15.03 -10.64
C SER A 64 -23.03 14.18 -9.69
N ARG A 65 -22.63 12.94 -9.41
CA ARG A 65 -23.27 12.06 -8.42
C ARG A 65 -22.24 11.59 -7.39
N VAL A 66 -22.61 11.71 -6.12
CA VAL A 66 -21.71 11.49 -4.98
C VAL A 66 -22.40 10.59 -3.97
N GLY A 67 -21.72 9.55 -3.52
CA GLY A 67 -22.16 8.67 -2.45
C GLY A 67 -21.38 8.91 -1.16
N TRP A 68 -21.85 8.29 -0.08
CA TRP A 68 -21.14 8.23 1.20
C TRP A 68 -20.40 6.89 1.29
N LEU A 69 -19.09 6.88 1.51
CA LEU A 69 -18.24 5.68 1.42
C LEU A 69 -18.79 4.51 2.25
N SER A 70 -19.21 4.73 3.49
CA SER A 70 -19.78 3.66 4.32
C SER A 70 -21.05 3.03 3.74
N HIS A 71 -21.86 3.79 2.99
CA HIS A 71 -23.03 3.24 2.29
C HIS A 71 -22.62 2.55 0.99
N LEU A 72 -21.63 3.10 0.29
CA LEU A 72 -21.11 2.50 -0.96
C LEU A 72 -20.45 1.15 -0.73
N LEU A 73 -19.82 0.94 0.43
CA LEU A 73 -19.19 -0.32 0.81
C LEU A 73 -20.19 -1.48 0.89
N GLN A 74 -21.47 -1.22 1.13
CA GLN A 74 -22.47 -2.28 1.29
C GLN A 74 -22.58 -3.17 0.05
N GLY A 75 -22.44 -4.47 0.26
CA GLY A 75 -22.50 -5.50 -0.79
C GLY A 75 -21.22 -5.66 -1.59
N ASN A 76 -20.13 -4.96 -1.25
CA ASN A 76 -18.82 -5.26 -1.82
C ASN A 76 -18.18 -6.47 -1.14
N THR A 77 -17.36 -7.17 -1.90
CA THR A 77 -16.53 -8.28 -1.45
C THR A 77 -15.07 -7.92 -1.71
N PHE A 78 -14.19 -8.19 -0.75
CA PHE A 78 -12.75 -8.00 -0.84
C PHE A 78 -12.03 -9.32 -0.58
N ARG A 79 -10.80 -9.46 -1.09
CA ARG A 79 -9.94 -10.62 -0.86
C ARG A 79 -8.77 -10.20 0.01
N HIS A 80 -8.51 -10.98 1.04
CA HIS A 80 -7.38 -10.86 1.94
C HIS A 80 -6.59 -12.18 1.92
N PRO A 81 -5.37 -12.22 1.38
CA PRO A 81 -4.51 -13.41 1.43
C PRO A 81 -4.04 -13.68 2.86
N LEU A 82 -4.21 -14.91 3.36
CA LEU A 82 -3.80 -15.27 4.72
C LEU A 82 -2.32 -15.59 4.83
N THR A 83 -1.67 -15.00 5.83
CA THR A 83 -0.37 -15.43 6.34
C THR A 83 -0.49 -16.53 7.40
N ALA A 84 0.59 -17.27 7.62
CA ALA A 84 0.66 -18.25 8.71
C ALA A 84 0.56 -17.58 10.10
N GLU A 85 1.03 -16.34 10.23
CA GLU A 85 1.01 -15.59 11.48
C GLU A 85 -0.43 -15.17 11.85
N GLU A 86 -1.17 -14.62 10.90
CA GLU A 86 -2.58 -14.21 11.05
C GLU A 86 -3.48 -15.36 11.48
N VAL A 87 -3.32 -16.52 10.83
CA VAL A 87 -4.07 -17.74 11.19
C VAL A 87 -3.76 -18.16 12.62
N ARG A 88 -2.47 -18.19 12.99
CA ARG A 88 -2.01 -18.67 14.31
C ARG A 88 -2.42 -17.73 15.44
N ARG A 89 -2.25 -16.42 15.25
CA ARG A 89 -2.44 -15.39 16.28
C ARG A 89 -3.86 -14.83 16.31
N GLY A 90 -4.66 -15.07 15.26
CA GLY A 90 -6.07 -14.72 15.23
C GLY A 90 -6.31 -13.24 14.95
N TYR A 91 -5.60 -12.67 13.98
CA TYR A 91 -5.83 -11.30 13.49
C TYR A 91 -5.73 -11.27 11.96
N LEU A 92 -6.11 -10.16 11.35
CA LEU A 92 -5.82 -9.83 9.95
C LEU A 92 -5.05 -8.51 9.92
N LEU A 93 -3.89 -8.46 9.28
CA LEU A 93 -3.20 -7.22 8.94
C LEU A 93 -4.01 -6.49 7.90
N LEU A 94 -4.11 -5.16 8.03
CA LEU A 94 -4.94 -4.35 7.16
C LEU A 94 -4.05 -3.46 6.31
N ASP A 95 -4.13 -3.63 5.00
CA ASP A 95 -3.64 -2.65 4.04
C ASP A 95 -4.54 -1.39 4.03
N GLU A 96 -4.22 -0.38 3.22
CA GLU A 96 -5.04 0.83 3.17
C GLU A 96 -6.45 0.60 2.62
N LEU A 97 -6.66 -0.41 1.77
CA LEU A 97 -7.97 -0.77 1.23
C LEU A 97 -8.84 -1.38 2.33
N GLU A 98 -8.35 -2.41 3.01
CA GLU A 98 -9.03 -3.12 4.08
C GLU A 98 -9.27 -2.22 5.28
N HIS A 99 -8.30 -1.35 5.60
CA HIS A 99 -8.49 -0.33 6.61
C HIS A 99 -9.64 0.63 6.26
N ALA A 100 -9.75 1.04 4.98
CA ALA A 100 -10.89 1.83 4.51
C ALA A 100 -12.23 1.05 4.55
N VAL A 101 -12.20 -0.28 4.40
CA VAL A 101 -13.38 -1.15 4.46
C VAL A 101 -13.90 -1.29 5.89
N PHE A 102 -13.02 -1.58 6.86
CA PHE A 102 -13.40 -1.78 8.26
C PHE A 102 -13.59 -0.45 9.02
N PHE A 103 -12.79 0.56 8.70
CA PHE A 103 -12.75 1.86 9.37
C PHE A 103 -12.87 3.03 8.39
N PRO A 104 -13.99 3.14 7.63
CA PRO A 104 -14.17 4.13 6.55
C PRO A 104 -14.17 5.59 7.01
N GLN A 105 -14.24 5.86 8.32
CA GLN A 105 -14.18 7.21 8.88
C GLN A 105 -12.75 7.65 9.22
N PHE A 106 -11.80 6.72 9.30
CA PHE A 106 -10.44 6.99 9.76
C PHE A 106 -9.77 8.10 8.96
N PHE A 107 -9.71 7.97 7.63
CA PHE A 107 -9.00 8.91 6.76
C PHE A 107 -9.67 10.30 6.65
N GLN A 108 -10.86 10.50 7.24
CA GLN A 108 -11.50 11.82 7.29
C GLN A 108 -10.80 12.76 8.28
N ASN A 109 -10.36 12.24 9.41
CA ASN A 109 -9.78 13.02 10.51
C ASN A 109 -8.46 12.46 11.04
N GLN A 110 -8.00 11.32 10.50
CA GLN A 110 -6.86 10.54 10.97
C GLN A 110 -6.94 10.24 12.48
N ARG A 111 -8.15 9.89 12.94
CA ARG A 111 -8.39 9.52 14.33
C ARG A 111 -8.77 8.04 14.40
N PRO A 112 -8.21 7.30 15.37
CA PRO A 112 -8.61 5.92 15.61
C PRO A 112 -10.13 5.83 15.81
N ASP A 113 -10.75 4.90 15.09
CA ASP A 113 -12.16 4.60 15.24
C ASP A 113 -12.31 3.46 16.25
N LEU A 114 -12.78 3.77 17.46
CA LEU A 114 -12.96 2.81 18.56
C LEU A 114 -14.20 1.92 18.38
N ARG A 115 -14.75 1.85 17.17
CA ARG A 115 -15.91 1.01 16.88
C ARG A 115 -15.58 -0.47 17.09
N ARG A 116 -16.57 -1.19 17.63
CA ARG A 116 -16.55 -2.65 17.68
C ARG A 116 -17.25 -3.20 16.46
N LEU A 117 -16.54 -4.04 15.71
CA LEU A 117 -17.08 -4.70 14.53
C LEU A 117 -17.74 -6.01 14.92
N THR A 118 -18.72 -6.43 14.13
CA THR A 118 -19.40 -7.72 14.25
C THR A 118 -19.08 -8.52 13.00
N ILE A 119 -18.35 -9.62 13.19
CA ILE A 119 -17.81 -10.42 12.11
C ILE A 119 -18.48 -11.79 12.14
N GLU A 120 -19.28 -12.11 11.13
CA GLU A 120 -19.87 -13.44 10.99
C GLU A 120 -18.91 -14.33 10.20
N LEU A 121 -18.39 -15.38 10.82
CA LEU A 121 -17.63 -16.39 10.11
C LEU A 121 -18.61 -17.33 9.42
N MET A 122 -18.50 -17.49 8.09
CA MET A 122 -19.42 -18.32 7.34
C MET A 122 -19.33 -19.78 7.80
N GLY A 123 -20.46 -20.33 8.28
CA GLY A 123 -20.51 -21.66 8.88
C GLY A 123 -19.87 -21.75 10.28
N GLY A 124 -19.51 -20.62 10.88
CA GLY A 124 -18.83 -20.52 12.17
C GLY A 124 -19.51 -19.55 13.15
N PRO A 125 -18.81 -19.14 14.22
CA PRO A 125 -19.33 -18.20 15.21
C PRO A 125 -19.38 -16.76 14.69
N VAL A 126 -20.13 -15.91 15.39
CA VAL A 126 -20.08 -14.45 15.23
C VAL A 126 -19.10 -13.88 16.24
N LEU A 127 -18.09 -13.16 15.75
CA LEU A 127 -17.04 -12.54 16.55
C LEU A 127 -17.29 -11.05 16.76
N LYS A 128 -16.71 -10.53 17.84
CA LYS A 128 -16.53 -9.09 18.06
C LYS A 128 -15.07 -8.77 17.83
N ALA A 129 -14.82 -7.82 16.94
CA ALA A 129 -13.48 -7.45 16.53
C ALA A 129 -13.23 -5.96 16.79
N GLU A 130 -11.98 -5.64 17.08
CA GLU A 130 -11.52 -4.28 17.38
C GLU A 130 -10.27 -3.99 16.55
N ALA A 131 -10.02 -2.70 16.28
CA ALA A 131 -8.75 -2.27 15.70
C ALA A 131 -7.63 -2.53 16.71
N ALA A 132 -6.54 -3.10 16.23
CA ALA A 132 -5.30 -3.30 16.97
C ALA A 132 -4.12 -2.80 16.14
N ILE A 133 -2.95 -2.73 16.78
CA ILE A 133 -1.69 -2.50 16.09
C ILE A 133 -0.86 -3.76 16.31
N GLU A 134 -0.50 -4.43 15.23
CA GLU A 134 0.41 -5.57 15.21
C GLU A 134 1.54 -5.23 14.25
N ARG A 135 2.80 -5.42 14.67
CA ARG A 135 3.98 -5.13 13.83
C ARG A 135 3.99 -3.73 13.21
N LYS A 136 3.58 -2.71 13.99
CA LYS A 136 3.47 -1.30 13.55
C LYS A 136 2.46 -1.08 12.40
N MET A 137 1.64 -2.07 12.09
CA MET A 137 0.56 -2.02 11.10
C MET A 137 -0.80 -2.12 11.76
N TRP A 138 -1.83 -1.57 11.12
CA TRP A 138 -3.20 -1.74 11.59
C TRP A 138 -3.63 -3.18 11.39
N ALA A 139 -4.29 -3.74 12.40
CA ALA A 139 -4.81 -5.10 12.36
C ALA A 139 -6.26 -5.14 12.85
N LEU A 140 -7.01 -6.12 12.38
CA LEU A 140 -8.30 -6.50 12.91
C LEU A 140 -8.11 -7.70 13.84
N HIS A 141 -8.23 -7.48 15.15
CA HIS A 141 -8.08 -8.56 16.12
C HIS A 141 -9.38 -9.39 16.21
N LEU A 142 -9.31 -10.66 15.85
CA LEU A 142 -10.44 -11.60 15.79
C LEU A 142 -10.41 -12.63 16.94
N GLY A 143 -9.22 -12.90 17.49
CA GLY A 143 -8.97 -13.81 18.60
C GLY A 143 -8.95 -15.29 18.20
N SER A 144 -8.72 -16.17 19.17
CA SER A 144 -8.50 -17.61 18.96
C SER A 144 -9.68 -18.37 18.34
N ALA A 145 -10.90 -17.83 18.45
CA ALA A 145 -12.08 -18.41 17.81
C ALA A 145 -12.01 -18.33 16.27
N PHE A 146 -11.28 -17.36 15.72
CA PHE A 146 -10.99 -17.29 14.30
C PHE A 146 -10.01 -18.38 13.86
N SER A 147 -8.89 -18.53 14.57
CA SER A 147 -7.89 -19.59 14.32
C SER A 147 -8.53 -20.97 14.33
N ALA A 148 -9.32 -21.27 15.37
CA ALA A 148 -10.05 -22.54 15.46
C ALA A 148 -11.07 -22.76 14.33
N TRP A 149 -11.65 -21.69 13.79
CA TRP A 149 -12.54 -21.78 12.63
C TRP A 149 -11.76 -22.08 11.36
N ILE A 150 -10.60 -21.44 11.13
CA ILE A 150 -9.71 -21.75 9.99
C ILE A 150 -9.31 -23.23 10.03
N ASP A 151 -8.81 -23.70 11.18
CA ASP A 151 -8.39 -25.09 11.38
C ASP A 151 -9.54 -26.07 11.10
N ALA A 152 -10.75 -25.76 11.59
CA ALA A 152 -11.93 -26.60 11.39
C ALA A 152 -12.39 -26.66 9.92
N GLN A 153 -12.09 -25.63 9.12
CA GLN A 153 -12.33 -25.63 7.67
C GLN A 153 -11.18 -26.29 6.88
N GLY A 154 -10.11 -26.70 7.55
CA GLY A 154 -8.90 -27.21 6.91
C GLY A 154 -8.12 -26.13 6.15
N GLY A 155 -8.28 -24.86 6.54
CA GLY A 155 -7.59 -23.75 5.90
C GLY A 155 -6.10 -23.77 6.15
N GLN A 156 -5.35 -23.25 5.20
CA GLN A 156 -3.89 -23.20 5.22
C GLN A 156 -3.41 -21.77 5.03
N SER A 157 -2.13 -21.53 5.36
CA SER A 157 -1.43 -20.33 4.89
C SER A 157 -1.54 -20.24 3.37
N ARG A 158 -1.73 -19.03 2.82
CA ARG A 158 -1.96 -18.74 1.39
C ARG A 158 -3.38 -19.03 0.86
N ASP A 159 -4.29 -19.48 1.71
CA ASP A 159 -5.72 -19.39 1.38
C ASP A 159 -6.20 -17.94 1.52
N ASP A 160 -7.36 -17.63 0.94
CA ASP A 160 -7.92 -16.29 0.93
C ASP A 160 -9.09 -16.18 1.91
N ILE A 161 -9.18 -15.05 2.62
CA ILE A 161 -10.40 -14.61 3.28
C ILE A 161 -11.17 -13.66 2.38
N MET A 162 -12.43 -14.03 2.14
CA MET A 162 -13.40 -13.22 1.42
C MET A 162 -14.16 -12.38 2.43
N ILE A 163 -13.97 -11.06 2.36
CA ILE A 163 -14.58 -10.08 3.26
C ILE A 163 -15.81 -9.50 2.56
N THR A 164 -17.01 -9.92 2.94
CA THR A 164 -18.26 -9.34 2.41
C THR A 164 -18.84 -8.32 3.39
N VAL A 165 -19.07 -7.10 2.90
CA VAL A 165 -19.64 -6.02 3.72
C VAL A 165 -21.17 -6.13 3.73
N ARG A 166 -21.77 -6.44 4.89
CA ARG A 166 -23.23 -6.43 5.07
C ARG A 166 -23.76 -5.04 5.37
N ASP A 167 -23.10 -4.34 6.29
CA ASP A 167 -23.44 -2.98 6.70
C ASP A 167 -22.20 -2.32 7.33
N ALA A 168 -21.48 -1.50 6.57
CA ALA A 168 -20.29 -0.83 7.09
C ALA A 168 -20.62 0.30 8.07
N VAL A 169 -21.85 0.81 8.13
CA VAL A 169 -22.28 1.82 9.13
C VAL A 169 -22.49 1.15 10.48
N ALA A 170 -23.19 0.03 10.52
CA ALA A 170 -23.35 -0.78 11.73
C ALA A 170 -22.08 -1.57 12.09
N GLY A 171 -21.16 -1.77 11.14
CA GLY A 171 -19.92 -2.51 11.34
C GLY A 171 -20.12 -4.01 11.28
N SER A 172 -20.96 -4.46 10.36
CA SER A 172 -21.31 -5.87 10.16
C SER A 172 -20.69 -6.40 8.86
N TYR A 173 -19.91 -7.47 9.00
CA TYR A 173 -19.17 -8.10 7.92
C TYR A 173 -19.34 -9.62 7.99
N ILE A 174 -19.17 -10.29 6.86
CA ILE A 174 -19.07 -11.75 6.77
C ILE A 174 -17.67 -12.08 6.29
N LEU A 175 -17.02 -13.05 6.92
CA LEU A 175 -15.81 -13.67 6.40
C LEU A 175 -16.11 -15.07 5.90
N ARG A 176 -15.53 -15.42 4.76
CA ARG A 176 -15.58 -16.77 4.20
C ARG A 176 -14.19 -17.18 3.75
N LEU A 177 -13.77 -18.39 4.10
CA LEU A 177 -12.53 -18.97 3.59
C LEU A 177 -12.72 -19.39 2.13
N GLN A 178 -11.76 -19.03 1.29
CA GLN A 178 -11.60 -19.48 -0.07
C GLN A 178 -10.27 -20.24 -0.16
N PRO A 179 -10.31 -21.58 -0.25
CA PRO A 179 -9.13 -22.37 -0.52
C PRO A 179 -8.49 -21.95 -1.85
N ARG A 180 -7.16 -21.89 -1.90
CA ARG A 180 -6.43 -21.47 -3.10
C ARG A 180 -6.78 -22.32 -4.33
N GLU A 181 -6.95 -23.62 -4.15
CA GLU A 181 -7.34 -24.56 -5.20
C GLU A 181 -8.74 -24.33 -5.78
N SER A 182 -9.61 -23.62 -5.05
CA SER A 182 -10.97 -23.30 -5.47
C SER A 182 -11.08 -21.96 -6.21
N ARG A 183 -9.94 -21.28 -6.45
CA ARG A 183 -9.89 -20.00 -7.14
C ARG A 183 -10.17 -20.18 -8.63
N ASP A 184 -11.04 -19.32 -9.15
CA ASP A 184 -11.24 -19.16 -10.59
C ASP A 184 -10.24 -18.14 -11.13
N GLU A 185 -9.02 -18.61 -11.43
CA GLU A 185 -7.91 -17.74 -11.83
C GLU A 185 -8.20 -16.93 -13.09
N GLU A 186 -8.97 -17.48 -14.04
CA GLU A 186 -9.32 -16.77 -15.27
C GLU A 186 -10.24 -15.59 -14.97
N ALA A 187 -11.28 -15.82 -14.18
CA ALA A 187 -12.22 -14.76 -13.83
C ALA A 187 -11.60 -13.72 -12.87
N ILE A 188 -10.72 -14.14 -11.97
CA ILE A 188 -9.94 -13.25 -11.11
C ILE A 188 -9.02 -12.37 -11.95
N GLN A 189 -8.30 -12.95 -12.92
CA GLN A 189 -7.41 -12.20 -13.80
C GLN A 189 -8.18 -11.14 -14.61
N GLU A 190 -9.36 -11.50 -15.14
CA GLU A 190 -10.22 -10.55 -15.84
C GLU A 190 -10.62 -9.38 -14.92
N GLN A 191 -10.99 -9.69 -13.68
CA GLN A 191 -11.35 -8.68 -12.69
C GLN A 191 -10.17 -7.78 -12.32
N ASN A 192 -8.98 -8.36 -12.12
CA ASN A 192 -7.74 -7.62 -11.85
C ASN A 192 -7.45 -6.62 -12.96
N LEU A 193 -7.60 -7.03 -14.23
CA LEU A 193 -7.40 -6.13 -15.38
C LEU A 193 -8.41 -4.98 -15.38
N ARG A 194 -9.70 -5.23 -15.07
CA ARG A 194 -10.71 -4.17 -14.97
C ARG A 194 -10.37 -3.15 -13.89
N VAL A 195 -9.92 -3.62 -12.72
CA VAL A 195 -9.51 -2.77 -11.60
C VAL A 195 -8.30 -1.93 -11.97
N ALA A 196 -7.28 -2.55 -12.56
CA ALA A 196 -6.06 -1.87 -13.00
C ALA A 196 -6.35 -0.77 -14.03
N LEU A 197 -7.13 -1.06 -15.06
CA LEU A 197 -7.52 -0.08 -16.08
C LEU A 197 -8.30 1.10 -15.49
N ALA A 198 -9.22 0.82 -14.55
CA ALA A 198 -9.98 1.86 -13.88
C ALA A 198 -9.09 2.73 -12.98
N ALA A 199 -8.11 2.13 -12.30
CA ALA A 199 -7.14 2.87 -11.49
C ALA A 199 -6.29 3.80 -12.36
N GLU A 200 -5.78 3.32 -13.50
CA GLU A 200 -5.04 4.15 -14.45
C GLU A 200 -5.87 5.32 -14.95
N GLU A 201 -7.12 5.08 -15.32
CA GLU A 201 -8.03 6.14 -15.77
C GLU A 201 -8.25 7.20 -14.69
N ILE A 202 -8.45 6.78 -13.43
CA ILE A 202 -8.60 7.68 -12.27
C ILE A 202 -7.35 8.55 -12.12
N VAL A 203 -6.17 7.94 -12.07
CA VAL A 203 -4.90 8.66 -11.88
C VAL A 203 -4.61 9.59 -13.08
N ALA A 204 -4.85 9.13 -14.31
CA ALA A 204 -4.66 9.92 -15.54
C ALA A 204 -5.59 11.14 -15.61
N SER A 205 -6.81 11.01 -15.09
CA SER A 205 -7.82 12.08 -15.10
C SER A 205 -7.50 13.25 -14.16
N ARG A 206 -6.59 13.05 -13.18
CA ARG A 206 -6.18 14.12 -12.28
C ARG A 206 -5.30 15.14 -13.01
N ARG A 207 -5.70 16.43 -12.91
CA ARG A 207 -4.95 17.53 -13.51
C ARG A 207 -3.60 17.72 -12.81
N ARG A 208 -2.56 17.92 -13.63
CA ARG A 208 -1.10 18.12 -13.43
C ARG A 208 -0.53 18.63 -12.08
N SER A 209 -1.30 19.19 -11.14
CA SER A 209 -0.79 19.69 -9.86
C SER A 209 -0.70 18.62 -8.77
N ASP A 210 -1.54 17.58 -8.80
CA ASP A 210 -1.50 16.44 -7.87
C ASP A 210 -1.21 15.16 -8.67
N LYS A 211 0.07 14.89 -8.97
CA LYS A 211 0.48 13.69 -9.72
C LYS A 211 0.38 12.40 -8.90
N ILE A 212 0.32 12.53 -7.58
CA ILE A 212 0.28 11.40 -6.65
C ILE A 212 -1.15 11.27 -6.13
N VAL A 213 -1.71 10.07 -6.24
CA VAL A 213 -2.98 9.70 -5.63
C VAL A 213 -2.68 8.77 -4.46
N PRO A 214 -2.95 9.19 -3.21
CA PRO A 214 -2.77 8.31 -2.05
C PRO A 214 -3.58 7.02 -2.20
N THR A 215 -3.02 5.88 -1.74
CA THR A 215 -3.64 4.56 -1.86
C THR A 215 -5.08 4.54 -1.33
N TRP A 216 -5.30 5.07 -0.13
CA TRP A 216 -6.62 5.13 0.51
C TRP A 216 -7.64 5.97 -0.28
N GLU A 217 -7.17 6.98 -1.03
CA GLU A 217 -8.05 7.77 -1.90
C GLU A 217 -8.39 7.00 -3.17
N LEU A 218 -7.40 6.35 -3.78
CA LEU A 218 -7.61 5.49 -4.94
C LEU A 218 -8.58 4.34 -4.61
N ALA A 219 -8.40 3.68 -3.48
CA ALA A 219 -9.28 2.63 -2.96
C ALA A 219 -10.74 3.12 -2.87
N ALA A 220 -10.98 4.28 -2.23
CA ALA A 220 -12.31 4.86 -2.13
C ALA A 220 -12.94 5.15 -3.51
N LEU A 221 -12.15 5.66 -4.46
CA LEU A 221 -12.62 5.92 -5.83
C LEU A 221 -12.94 4.64 -6.61
N LEU A 222 -12.16 3.58 -6.44
CA LEU A 222 -12.43 2.26 -7.04
C LEU A 222 -13.72 1.63 -6.47
N ILE A 223 -13.94 1.74 -5.15
CA ILE A 223 -15.22 1.36 -4.51
C ILE A 223 -16.37 2.19 -5.09
N GLY A 224 -16.17 3.50 -5.28
CA GLY A 224 -17.16 4.37 -5.91
C GLY A 224 -17.53 3.99 -7.35
N ARG A 225 -16.64 3.28 -8.06
CA ARG A 225 -16.88 2.72 -9.40
C ARG A 225 -17.51 1.32 -9.39
N ASP A 226 -17.89 0.80 -8.22
CA ASP A 226 -18.56 -0.49 -8.04
C ASP A 226 -17.69 -1.70 -8.46
N LEU A 227 -16.35 -1.54 -8.42
CA LEU A 227 -15.40 -2.56 -8.89
C LEU A 227 -15.18 -3.72 -7.91
N PHE A 228 -15.69 -3.61 -6.69
CA PHE A 228 -15.62 -4.68 -5.69
C PHE A 228 -17.00 -5.32 -5.44
N ARG A 229 -18.02 -4.90 -6.18
CA ARG A 229 -19.35 -5.49 -6.10
C ARG A 229 -19.41 -6.73 -6.98
N GLY A 230 -19.60 -7.87 -6.35
CA GLY A 230 -19.72 -9.15 -7.05
C GLY A 230 -19.23 -10.32 -6.21
N ALA A 231 -19.29 -11.51 -6.82
CA ALA A 231 -18.82 -12.75 -6.20
C ALA A 231 -17.31 -12.97 -6.34
N ILE A 232 -16.70 -12.34 -7.36
CA ILE A 232 -15.28 -12.49 -7.70
C ILE A 232 -14.60 -11.14 -7.44
N PRO A 233 -14.07 -10.90 -6.24
CA PRO A 233 -13.22 -9.75 -5.98
C PRO A 233 -11.87 -9.91 -6.70
N PRO A 234 -11.18 -8.80 -6.97
CA PRO A 234 -9.79 -8.84 -7.42
C PRO A 234 -8.88 -9.41 -6.32
N ASP A 235 -7.65 -9.72 -6.71
CA ASP A 235 -6.57 -9.91 -5.74
C ASP A 235 -6.20 -8.60 -5.01
N ASP A 236 -5.27 -8.70 -4.06
CA ASP A 236 -4.67 -7.58 -3.34
C ASP A 236 -4.39 -6.37 -4.25
N LEU A 237 -4.77 -5.18 -3.80
CA LEU A 237 -4.75 -3.98 -4.62
C LEU A 237 -3.32 -3.63 -5.06
N HIS A 238 -2.34 -3.73 -4.16
CA HIS A 238 -0.96 -3.41 -4.46
C HIS A 238 -0.39 -4.36 -5.51
N MET A 239 -0.64 -5.67 -5.34
CA MET A 239 -0.26 -6.68 -6.32
C MET A 239 -0.92 -6.47 -7.68
N VAL A 240 -2.23 -6.19 -7.70
CA VAL A 240 -2.97 -5.93 -8.93
C VAL A 240 -2.42 -4.73 -9.67
N LEU A 241 -2.21 -3.61 -8.98
CA LEU A 241 -1.67 -2.40 -9.59
C LEU A 241 -0.22 -2.58 -10.04
N HIS A 242 0.59 -3.33 -9.29
CA HIS A 242 1.96 -3.62 -9.70
C HIS A 242 2.02 -4.44 -10.99
N LYS A 243 1.23 -5.53 -11.05
CA LYS A 243 1.29 -6.53 -12.12
C LYS A 243 0.51 -6.14 -13.39
N PHE A 244 -0.64 -5.49 -13.24
CA PHE A 244 -1.58 -5.24 -14.34
C PHE A 244 -1.71 -3.77 -14.73
N SER A 245 -0.96 -2.86 -14.09
CA SER A 245 -0.98 -1.43 -14.42
C SER A 245 0.42 -0.83 -14.58
N THR A 246 0.46 0.35 -15.17
CA THR A 246 1.62 1.25 -15.31
C THR A 246 1.81 2.16 -14.09
N LEU A 247 0.99 2.00 -13.04
CA LEU A 247 1.07 2.80 -11.83
C LEU A 247 2.18 2.29 -10.91
N ARG A 248 2.95 3.22 -10.34
CA ARG A 248 4.02 2.91 -9.38
C ARG A 248 3.94 3.82 -8.16
N ILE A 249 4.40 3.30 -7.03
CA ILE A 249 4.60 4.07 -5.81
C ILE A 249 5.97 4.75 -5.92
N PRO A 250 6.06 6.09 -5.93
CA PRO A 250 7.34 6.80 -5.89
C PRO A 250 8.12 6.44 -4.63
N LYS A 251 9.44 6.66 -4.64
CA LYS A 251 10.33 6.40 -3.49
C LYS A 251 9.90 7.06 -2.18
N ASP A 252 9.11 8.14 -2.25
CA ASP A 252 8.59 8.86 -1.10
C ASP A 252 7.35 8.19 -0.46
N GLY A 253 6.87 7.06 -0.99
CA GLY A 253 5.82 6.21 -0.41
C GLY A 253 4.39 6.80 -0.42
N ALA A 254 4.19 8.00 -0.96
CA ALA A 254 2.98 8.79 -0.72
C ALA A 254 1.74 8.43 -1.57
N GLY A 255 1.79 7.37 -2.39
CA GLY A 255 0.69 6.91 -3.25
C GLY A 255 1.09 6.62 -4.69
N TYR A 256 0.12 6.42 -5.59
CA TYR A 256 0.35 6.03 -6.98
C TYR A 256 0.50 7.19 -7.94
N THR A 257 1.44 7.06 -8.89
CA THR A 257 1.58 7.90 -10.08
C THR A 257 1.74 7.03 -11.32
N ILE A 258 1.42 7.57 -12.50
CA ILE A 258 1.77 6.95 -13.78
C ILE A 258 3.28 7.04 -13.96
N GLU A 259 3.93 5.91 -14.20
CA GLU A 259 5.34 5.88 -14.57
C GLU A 259 5.50 6.55 -15.95
N PRO A 260 6.33 7.61 -16.10
CA PRO A 260 6.63 8.12 -17.41
C PRO A 260 7.36 7.03 -18.19
N PRO A 261 7.03 6.78 -19.47
CA PRO A 261 7.78 5.82 -20.27
C PRO A 261 9.25 6.20 -20.21
N ALA A 262 10.12 5.24 -19.84
CA ALA A 262 11.55 5.44 -19.79
C ALA A 262 11.97 6.09 -21.10
N ALA A 263 12.47 7.34 -21.03
CA ALA A 263 13.01 8.00 -22.20
C ALA A 263 14.13 7.10 -22.72
N PRO A 264 14.13 6.73 -24.02
CA PRO A 264 15.25 5.98 -24.56
C PRO A 264 16.49 6.83 -24.30
N THR A 265 17.44 6.28 -23.55
CA THR A 265 18.77 6.85 -23.40
C THR A 265 19.39 6.87 -24.79
N ILE A 266 19.19 7.96 -25.52
CA ILE A 266 19.92 8.23 -26.77
C ILE A 266 21.35 8.54 -26.34
N ALA A 267 22.13 7.48 -26.11
CA ALA A 267 23.56 7.54 -26.13
C ALA A 267 23.98 8.00 -27.54
N GLY A 268 24.69 9.11 -27.60
CA GLY A 268 25.44 9.51 -28.79
C GLY A 268 24.66 10.27 -29.84
N ARG A 269 24.47 11.58 -29.61
CA ARG A 269 24.52 12.53 -30.73
C ARG A 269 25.32 13.76 -30.30
N GLN A 270 26.62 13.69 -30.56
CA GLN A 270 27.49 14.86 -30.58
C GLN A 270 26.96 15.83 -31.64
N THR A 271 26.53 17.01 -31.21
CA THR A 271 26.23 18.13 -32.10
C THR A 271 27.54 18.91 -32.29
N PRO A 272 28.07 19.04 -33.52
CA PRO A 272 29.24 19.86 -33.76
C PRO A 272 28.86 21.35 -33.71
N GLY A 273 29.75 22.15 -33.14
CA GLY A 273 29.53 23.53 -32.79
C GLY A 273 29.22 24.46 -33.97
N GLN A 274 28.48 25.53 -33.65
CA GLN A 274 28.51 26.78 -34.38
C GLN A 274 28.67 27.95 -33.41
N ASN A 275 29.86 28.53 -33.48
CA ASN A 275 30.18 29.88 -33.05
C ASN A 275 29.28 30.91 -33.76
N ARG A 276 28.81 31.94 -33.04
CA ARG A 276 29.29 33.35 -33.17
C ARG A 276 28.31 34.40 -32.56
N THR A 277 28.81 35.04 -31.51
CA THR A 277 28.98 36.51 -31.30
C THR A 277 27.81 37.50 -31.34
N GLY A 278 27.75 38.29 -30.24
CA GLY A 278 27.42 39.73 -30.20
C GLY A 278 25.99 40.05 -29.74
N GLY A 279 25.72 40.90 -28.74
CA GLY A 279 26.55 41.75 -27.89
C GLY A 279 25.64 42.66 -27.03
N GLN A 280 26.15 42.99 -25.84
CA GLN A 280 25.98 44.24 -25.09
C GLN A 280 24.66 44.61 -24.36
N ASN A 281 24.84 44.69 -23.04
CA ASN A 281 24.53 45.79 -22.08
C ASN A 281 23.43 45.46 -21.04
N ARG A 282 23.75 45.30 -19.75
CA ARG A 282 24.40 46.14 -18.72
C ARG A 282 23.31 46.71 -17.78
N GLY A 283 23.32 46.23 -16.54
CA GLY A 283 22.58 46.76 -15.40
C GLY A 283 23.28 46.32 -14.11
N GLU A 284 24.08 47.22 -13.55
CA GLU A 284 24.97 47.07 -12.40
C GLU A 284 24.23 46.99 -11.05
N LEU A 285 25.02 46.67 -10.00
CA LEU A 285 24.87 46.88 -8.53
C LEU A 285 24.71 45.56 -7.77
N ARG A 286 25.50 45.18 -6.74
CA ARG A 286 26.51 45.86 -5.90
C ARG A 286 27.31 44.76 -5.16
N ALA A 287 28.56 45.08 -4.81
CA ALA A 287 29.52 44.19 -4.17
C ALA A 287 29.29 43.97 -2.66
N ALA A 288 29.48 42.69 -2.25
CA ALA A 288 30.14 42.09 -1.06
C ALA A 288 29.95 42.69 0.38
N PRO A 289 30.00 41.86 1.46
CA PRO A 289 31.20 41.07 1.79
C PRO A 289 30.96 39.58 2.09
N GLN A 290 31.94 38.77 1.66
CA GLN A 290 32.19 37.41 2.10
C GLN A 290 32.43 37.34 3.61
N ARG A 291 31.88 36.31 4.25
CA ARG A 291 32.40 35.76 5.50
C ARG A 291 32.62 34.27 5.31
N ASP A 292 33.83 33.88 5.64
CA ASP A 292 34.44 32.57 5.50
C ASP A 292 33.75 31.49 6.33
N PHE A 293 33.54 30.32 5.73
CA PHE A 293 33.63 29.05 6.45
C PHE A 293 34.47 28.08 5.59
N PRO A 294 35.57 27.53 6.12
CA PRO A 294 36.50 26.69 5.38
C PRO A 294 35.94 25.29 5.14
N GLU A 295 36.16 24.79 3.93
CA GLU A 295 36.12 23.36 3.59
C GLU A 295 37.17 22.60 4.43
N PRO A 296 36.83 21.45 5.04
CA PRO A 296 37.82 20.54 5.56
C PRO A 296 37.99 19.35 4.60
N THR A 297 38.53 19.60 3.41
CA THR A 297 39.35 18.60 2.70
C THR A 297 40.71 18.56 3.37
N ALA A 298 40.84 17.77 4.43
CA ALA A 298 42.11 17.64 5.14
C ALA A 298 42.23 16.33 5.94
N TRP A 299 41.86 15.17 5.38
CA TRP A 299 42.24 13.86 5.96
C TRP A 299 42.43 12.76 4.90
N ILE A 300 42.88 13.11 3.69
CA ILE A 300 43.42 12.10 2.75
C ILE A 300 44.91 12.40 2.65
N ASN A 301 45.67 11.77 3.55
CA ASN A 301 47.05 11.31 3.39
C ASN A 301 47.54 10.89 4.77
N ASP A 302 47.42 9.61 5.06
CA ASP A 302 48.49 8.85 5.71
C ASP A 302 48.43 7.45 5.12
N GLU A 303 49.41 7.18 4.25
CA GLU A 303 49.85 5.84 3.88
C GLU A 303 50.46 5.16 5.11
N ASP A 304 50.39 3.82 5.13
CA ASP A 304 51.10 2.89 6.01
C ASP A 304 50.53 2.64 7.41
N ASP A 305 49.48 1.81 7.48
CA ASP A 305 49.59 0.54 8.21
C ASP A 305 48.56 -0.46 7.65
N PRO A 306 48.97 -1.62 7.08
CA PRO A 306 48.03 -2.65 6.72
C PRO A 306 47.50 -3.24 8.03
N PHE A 307 46.27 -2.88 8.41
CA PHE A 307 45.48 -3.80 9.20
C PHE A 307 45.26 -5.04 8.32
N GLU A 308 46.23 -5.96 8.41
CA GLU A 308 46.00 -7.39 8.28
C GLU A 308 44.84 -7.71 9.23
N MET A 309 43.61 -7.60 8.70
CA MET A 309 42.56 -8.51 9.11
C MET A 309 43.11 -9.88 8.74
N ASP A 310 43.68 -10.52 9.77
CA ASP A 310 43.99 -11.92 9.81
C ASP A 310 42.85 -12.65 9.09
N SER A 311 43.15 -13.11 7.87
CA SER A 311 42.28 -13.98 7.10
C SER A 311 42.44 -15.37 7.69
N GLY A 312 42.01 -15.48 8.95
CA GLY A 312 41.54 -16.74 9.48
C GLY A 312 40.39 -17.15 8.59
N GLU A 313 40.54 -18.31 7.95
CA GLU A 313 39.48 -19.05 7.28
C GLU A 313 38.36 -19.37 8.29
N ASP A 314 37.60 -18.37 8.74
CA ASP A 314 36.31 -18.58 9.41
C ASP A 314 35.28 -18.88 8.34
N THR A 315 35.47 -20.04 7.73
CA THR A 315 34.54 -20.65 6.79
C THR A 315 33.36 -21.13 7.64
N CYS A 316 32.22 -20.45 7.57
CA CYS A 316 31.06 -20.89 8.33
C CYS A 316 30.51 -22.21 7.76
N PRO A 317 29.84 -23.06 8.58
CA PRO A 317 29.28 -24.33 8.12
C PRO A 317 28.34 -24.22 6.91
N ASP A 318 27.63 -23.09 6.80
CA ASP A 318 26.67 -22.84 5.71
C ASP A 318 27.39 -22.57 4.38
N TYR A 319 28.48 -21.79 4.41
CA TYR A 319 29.32 -21.58 3.23
C TYR A 319 30.10 -22.85 2.83
N GLU A 320 30.53 -23.68 3.79
CA GLU A 320 31.12 -24.99 3.47
C GLU A 320 30.11 -25.91 2.76
N SER A 321 28.87 -25.91 3.22
CA SER A 321 27.75 -26.66 2.61
C SER A 321 27.47 -26.16 1.18
N TYR A 322 27.48 -24.84 0.96
CA TYR A 322 27.42 -24.25 -0.38
C TYR A 322 28.56 -24.73 -1.29
N LEU A 323 29.81 -24.71 -0.82
CA LEU A 323 30.96 -25.17 -1.59
C LEU A 323 30.90 -26.67 -1.92
N GLU A 324 30.29 -27.49 -1.07
CA GLU A 324 30.01 -28.89 -1.35
C GLU A 324 28.92 -29.04 -2.44
N GLY A 325 27.79 -28.33 -2.31
CA GLY A 325 26.73 -28.30 -3.32
C GLY A 325 27.23 -27.85 -4.69
N TYR A 326 28.03 -26.78 -4.73
CA TYR A 326 28.67 -26.27 -5.95
C TYR A 326 29.57 -27.30 -6.63
N ARG A 327 30.39 -28.02 -5.84
CA ARG A 327 31.25 -29.09 -6.35
C ARG A 327 30.45 -30.27 -6.91
N MET A 328 29.31 -30.59 -6.30
CA MET A 328 28.43 -31.66 -6.78
C MET A 328 27.66 -31.27 -8.05
N ALA A 329 27.27 -30.00 -8.20
CA ALA A 329 26.56 -29.51 -9.38
C ALA A 329 27.44 -29.48 -10.64
N GLY A 330 28.77 -29.37 -10.48
CA GLY A 330 29.72 -29.41 -11.59
C GLY A 330 29.70 -28.15 -12.46
N ASP A 331 29.34 -27.01 -11.87
CA ASP A 331 29.21 -25.75 -12.60
C ASP A 331 30.57 -25.25 -13.12
N PRO A 332 30.65 -24.75 -14.38
CA PRO A 332 31.91 -24.36 -15.01
C PRO A 332 32.47 -23.00 -14.55
N GLY A 333 31.95 -22.43 -13.46
CA GLY A 333 32.33 -21.11 -12.93
C GLY A 333 33.32 -21.16 -11.78
N ALA A 334 33.67 -19.97 -11.26
CA ALA A 334 34.25 -19.87 -9.92
C ALA A 334 33.10 -19.84 -8.89
N PRO A 335 33.25 -20.50 -7.72
CA PRO A 335 32.27 -20.37 -6.64
C PRO A 335 32.19 -18.91 -6.17
N LEU A 336 31.06 -18.56 -5.54
CA LEU A 336 30.90 -17.28 -4.87
C LEU A 336 31.98 -17.08 -3.81
N SER A 337 32.34 -15.82 -3.54
CA SER A 337 33.15 -15.50 -2.36
C SER A 337 32.31 -15.67 -1.08
N HIS A 338 32.97 -15.88 0.06
CA HIS A 338 32.29 -15.99 1.37
C HIS A 338 31.39 -14.79 1.67
N SER A 339 31.84 -13.56 1.35
CA SER A 339 31.05 -12.35 1.53
C SER A 339 29.85 -12.25 0.57
N ASP A 340 30.04 -12.66 -0.69
CA ASP A 340 28.95 -12.61 -1.68
C ASP A 340 27.88 -13.66 -1.37
N TYR A 341 28.28 -14.82 -0.85
CA TYR A 341 27.36 -15.85 -0.38
C TYR A 341 26.43 -15.29 0.70
N HIS A 342 26.97 -14.76 1.79
CA HIS A 342 26.15 -14.22 2.88
C HIS A 342 25.29 -13.03 2.48
N LEU A 343 25.74 -12.21 1.52
CA LEU A 343 24.92 -11.11 1.02
C LEU A 343 23.70 -11.60 0.24
N LEU A 344 23.87 -12.66 -0.55
CA LEU A 344 22.78 -13.28 -1.30
C LEU A 344 21.87 -14.13 -0.40
N GLU A 345 22.42 -14.76 0.64
CA GLU A 345 21.68 -15.45 1.70
C GLU A 345 20.80 -14.47 2.48
N ALA A 346 21.35 -13.34 2.94
CA ALA A 346 20.57 -12.29 3.60
C ALA A 346 19.48 -11.70 2.68
N GLU A 347 19.74 -11.59 1.37
CA GLU A 347 18.71 -11.20 0.39
C GLU A 347 17.59 -12.25 0.32
N LEU A 348 17.92 -13.55 0.30
CA LEU A 348 16.95 -14.64 0.30
C LEU A 348 16.12 -14.63 1.57
N GLU A 349 16.74 -14.51 2.75
CA GLU A 349 16.05 -14.38 4.04
C GLU A 349 15.11 -13.18 4.06
N THR A 350 15.56 -12.03 3.57
CA THR A 350 14.72 -10.82 3.48
C THR A 350 13.48 -11.08 2.61
N LEU A 351 13.66 -11.72 1.45
CA LEU A 351 12.53 -12.04 0.56
C LEU A 351 11.58 -13.06 1.19
N LEU A 352 12.08 -14.06 1.92
CA LEU A 352 11.22 -15.01 2.64
C LEU A 352 10.48 -14.34 3.80
N GLY A 353 11.13 -13.42 4.52
CA GLY A 353 10.50 -12.61 5.56
C GLY A 353 9.38 -11.72 5.01
N LEU A 354 9.59 -11.10 3.83
CA LEU A 354 8.53 -10.37 3.13
C LEU A 354 7.38 -11.29 2.72
N GLU A 355 7.66 -12.50 2.22
CA GLU A 355 6.60 -13.46 1.89
C GLU A 355 5.79 -13.87 3.13
N GLN A 356 6.45 -14.06 4.27
CA GLN A 356 5.81 -14.39 5.53
C GLN A 356 4.96 -13.23 6.07
N GLU A 357 5.46 -12.00 5.94
CA GLU A 357 4.78 -10.79 6.40
C GLU A 357 3.56 -10.42 5.55
N PHE A 358 3.67 -10.53 4.23
CA PHE A 358 2.62 -10.10 3.30
C PHE A 358 1.80 -11.26 2.72
N GLY A 359 2.19 -12.51 2.99
CA GLY A 359 1.52 -13.72 2.50
C GLY A 359 1.78 -14.04 1.03
N TYR A 360 2.46 -13.15 0.32
CA TYR A 360 2.84 -13.30 -1.07
C TYR A 360 4.07 -12.45 -1.40
N LEU A 361 4.71 -12.76 -2.53
CA LEU A 361 5.76 -11.96 -3.14
C LEU A 361 5.31 -11.43 -4.50
N LEU A 362 5.87 -10.28 -4.90
CA LEU A 362 5.73 -9.80 -6.28
C LEU A 362 6.39 -10.80 -7.26
N PRO A 363 5.94 -10.89 -8.52
CA PRO A 363 6.46 -11.90 -9.44
C PRO A 363 7.98 -11.90 -9.63
N GLU A 364 8.60 -10.71 -9.64
CA GLU A 364 10.06 -10.59 -9.73
C GLU A 364 10.76 -11.06 -8.45
N GLN A 365 10.13 -10.83 -7.29
CA GLN A 365 10.63 -11.29 -5.98
C GLN A 365 10.51 -12.81 -5.85
N SER A 366 9.37 -13.40 -6.23
CA SER A 366 9.21 -14.86 -6.25
C SER A 366 10.26 -15.52 -7.15
N LYS A 367 10.46 -14.97 -8.35
CA LYS A 367 11.51 -15.45 -9.25
C LYS A 367 12.90 -15.29 -8.64
N ARG A 368 13.15 -14.16 -7.96
CA ARG A 368 14.43 -13.91 -7.28
C ARG A 368 14.69 -14.92 -6.16
N VAL A 369 13.66 -15.30 -5.40
CA VAL A 369 13.75 -16.39 -4.41
C VAL A 369 14.14 -17.70 -5.07
N GLU A 370 13.48 -18.09 -6.16
CA GLU A 370 13.82 -19.32 -6.91
C GLU A 370 15.27 -19.28 -7.44
N ASP A 371 15.66 -18.17 -8.08
CA ASP A 371 17.01 -17.96 -8.62
C ASP A 371 18.08 -18.00 -7.51
N LEU A 372 17.78 -17.45 -6.32
CA LEU A 372 18.69 -17.45 -5.17
C LEU A 372 18.77 -18.82 -4.51
N ALA A 373 17.65 -19.49 -4.30
CA ALA A 373 17.59 -20.84 -3.74
C ALA A 373 18.37 -21.84 -4.61
N GLU A 374 18.17 -21.80 -5.93
CA GLU A 374 18.92 -22.65 -6.87
C GLU A 374 20.42 -22.32 -6.84
N ARG A 375 20.78 -21.03 -6.82
CA ARG A 375 22.19 -20.59 -6.85
C ARG A 375 22.95 -20.88 -5.56
N LEU A 376 22.28 -20.78 -4.41
CA LEU A 376 22.88 -20.98 -3.09
C LEU A 376 22.75 -22.44 -2.61
N PHE A 377 22.00 -23.28 -3.32
CA PHE A 377 21.66 -24.65 -2.92
C PHE A 377 20.97 -24.73 -1.54
N ILE A 378 20.20 -23.68 -1.20
CA ILE A 378 19.44 -23.59 0.03
C ILE A 378 17.99 -23.97 -0.27
N ASP A 379 17.40 -24.81 0.58
CA ASP A 379 15.96 -25.04 0.56
C ASP A 379 15.26 -23.85 1.22
N PRO A 380 14.47 -23.04 0.50
CA PRO A 380 13.79 -21.90 1.12
C PRO A 380 12.81 -22.33 2.21
N ASP A 381 12.34 -23.58 2.23
CA ASP A 381 11.53 -24.11 3.33
C ASP A 381 12.33 -24.25 4.64
N SER A 382 13.65 -24.51 4.60
CA SER A 382 14.45 -24.60 5.83
C SER A 382 14.66 -23.27 6.53
N LEU A 383 14.63 -22.15 5.78
CA LEU A 383 14.75 -20.80 6.34
C LEU A 383 13.42 -20.28 6.90
N ARG A 384 12.28 -20.80 6.42
CA ARG A 384 10.95 -20.45 6.95
C ARG A 384 10.72 -20.92 8.38
N ASP A 385 11.50 -21.90 8.84
CA ASP A 385 11.41 -22.50 10.18
C ASP A 385 12.32 -21.83 11.22
N PHE A 386 13.20 -20.89 10.83
CA PHE A 386 14.25 -20.34 11.70
C PHE A 386 13.91 -19.03 12.42
N ASP A 387 12.86 -18.30 12.01
CA ASP A 387 12.57 -16.95 12.52
C ASP A 387 11.63 -16.93 13.76
N ASP A 388 11.77 -17.95 14.62
CA ASP A 388 11.09 -18.05 15.92
C ASP A 388 11.80 -17.25 17.04
N SER A 389 12.81 -16.42 16.71
CA SER A 389 13.46 -15.54 17.69
C SER A 389 12.97 -14.10 17.58
N ASP A 390 12.20 -13.69 18.58
CA ASP A 390 11.79 -12.31 18.89
C ASP A 390 12.98 -11.32 18.78
N GLU A 391 13.18 -10.66 17.64
CA GLU A 391 14.01 -9.45 17.56
C GLU A 391 13.13 -8.20 17.49
N ASP A 392 12.99 -7.54 18.66
CA ASP A 392 12.41 -6.21 18.84
C ASP A 392 13.18 -5.18 17.99
N PHE A 393 12.74 -4.93 16.76
CA PHE A 393 13.27 -3.84 15.92
C PHE A 393 12.94 -2.46 16.51
N ASP A 394 14.00 -1.78 16.99
CA ASP A 394 14.03 -0.45 17.59
C ASP A 394 13.02 0.57 17.00
N ASP A 395 12.29 1.22 17.89
CA ASP A 395 11.01 1.90 17.66
C ASP A 395 11.07 3.33 17.09
N ASP A 396 12.25 3.88 16.79
CA ASP A 396 12.40 5.35 16.86
C ASP A 396 12.59 6.11 15.53
N GLN A 397 12.49 5.50 14.35
CA GLN A 397 12.68 6.23 13.09
C GLN A 397 11.73 5.81 11.96
N SER A 398 10.46 6.23 12.03
CA SER A 398 9.63 6.36 10.83
C SER A 398 8.84 7.67 10.84
N PRO A 399 8.86 8.46 9.75
CA PRO A 399 8.38 9.85 9.75
C PRO A 399 6.85 10.00 9.75
N PHE A 400 6.08 8.91 9.74
CA PHE A 400 4.63 8.96 9.51
C PHE A 400 3.76 8.91 10.77
N TRP A 401 4.30 8.52 11.92
CA TRP A 401 3.48 8.06 13.04
C TRP A 401 3.93 8.63 14.38
N LYS A 402 3.44 9.83 14.72
CA LYS A 402 3.42 10.31 16.11
C LYS A 402 1.97 10.48 16.55
N ASN A 403 1.63 9.71 17.58
CA ASN A 403 0.34 9.67 18.29
C ASN A 403 -0.16 11.04 18.75
#